data_AF-X1RB84-F1
#
_entry.id   AF-X1RB84-F1
#
_cell.length_a   1.000
_cell.length_b   1.000
_cell.length_c   1.000
_cell.angle_alpha   90.00
_cell.angle_beta   90.00
_cell.angle_gamma   90.00
#
_symmetry.space_group_name_H-M   'P 1'
#
loop_
_entity.id
_entity.type
_entity.pdbx_description
1 polymer ?
#
loop_
_entity_poly.entity_id
_entity_poly.type
_entity_poly.pdbx_seq_one_letter_code
_entity_poly.pdbx_strand_id
1 'polypeptide(L)'
;MIKAAERKGLINKDTVIIEPTSGNTGIALAFVCAARGYRLILTMPDTMSLERRQLLKIFGAELVLTDGPEGMRGAVEEAEKIQKSIKNSFMPQQFKNTANPEIHRKTTAAEIWTDTGGSV
;
A
#
# COMPACT_ATOMS: atom_id res chain seq x y z
N MET A 1 6.78 -4.02 3.24
CA MET A 1 6.78 -2.61 3.68
C MET A 1 6.29 -2.43 5.12
N ILE A 2 5.04 -2.77 5.48
CA ILE A 2 4.50 -2.62 6.85
C ILE A 2 5.40 -3.22 7.94
N LYS A 3 5.77 -4.51 7.83
CA LYS A 3 6.69 -5.17 8.78
C LYS A 3 8.05 -4.46 8.91
N ALA A 4 8.54 -3.83 7.84
CA ALA A 4 9.78 -3.07 7.90
C ALA A 4 9.60 -1.74 8.65
N ALA A 5 8.44 -1.08 8.50
CA ALA A 5 8.10 0.13 9.23
C ALA A 5 7.92 -0.15 10.73
N GLU A 6 7.27 -1.27 11.10
CA GLU A 6 7.13 -1.72 12.49
C GLU A 6 8.51 -1.93 13.14
N ARG A 7 9.39 -2.69 12.49
CA ARG A 7 10.75 -2.96 13.02
C ARG A 7 11.59 -1.69 13.19
N LYS A 8 11.34 -0.67 12.38
CA LYS A 8 12.04 0.63 12.46
C LYS A 8 11.37 1.59 13.46
N GLY A 9 10.26 1.20 14.10
CA GLY A 9 9.50 2.07 14.99
C GLY A 9 8.81 3.24 14.28
N LEU A 10 8.61 3.15 12.95
CA LEU A 10 7.99 4.21 12.15
C LEU A 10 6.47 4.22 12.26
N ILE A 11 5.87 3.08 12.65
CA ILE A 11 4.43 2.94 12.83
C ILE A 11 4.12 2.24 14.16
N ASN A 12 3.00 2.61 14.76
CA ASN A 12 2.41 1.99 15.94
C ASN A 12 0.92 1.74 15.68
N LYS A 13 0.19 1.19 16.67
CA LYS A 13 -1.23 0.82 16.53
C LYS A 13 -2.16 1.99 16.16
N ASP A 14 -1.77 3.20 16.51
CA ASP A 14 -2.54 4.41 16.23
C ASP A 14 -2.13 5.08 14.91
N THR A 15 -1.14 4.51 14.19
CA THR A 15 -0.69 5.08 12.91
C THR A 15 -1.69 4.80 11.80
N VAL A 16 -2.06 5.85 11.08
CA VAL A 16 -2.89 5.77 9.87
C VAL A 16 -2.00 5.46 8.67
N ILE A 17 -2.27 4.36 7.99
CA ILE A 17 -1.59 4.01 6.74
C ILE A 17 -2.31 4.70 5.58
N ILE A 18 -1.56 5.35 4.71
CA ILE A 18 -2.09 6.05 3.54
C ILE A 18 -1.32 5.56 2.32
N GLU A 19 -1.96 5.16 1.22
CA GLU A 19 -1.23 4.82 0.00
C GLU A 19 -2.05 5.19 -1.26
N PRO A 20 -1.44 5.89 -2.23
CA PRO A 20 -2.05 6.08 -3.54
C PRO A 20 -1.89 4.83 -4.40
N THR A 21 -2.96 4.06 -4.55
CA THR A 21 -2.92 2.83 -5.35
C THR A 21 -4.33 2.32 -5.66
N SER A 22 -4.51 1.82 -6.88
CA SER A 22 -5.72 1.14 -7.32
C SER A 22 -5.54 -0.35 -7.62
N GLY A 23 -4.33 -0.87 -7.40
CA GLY A 23 -3.91 -2.20 -7.80
C GLY A 23 -3.72 -3.18 -6.64
N ASN A 24 -2.92 -4.21 -6.90
CA ASN A 24 -2.66 -5.30 -5.95
C ASN A 24 -2.03 -4.80 -4.64
N THR A 25 -1.22 -3.75 -4.69
CA THR A 25 -0.65 -3.13 -3.49
C THR A 25 -1.74 -2.64 -2.54
N GLY A 26 -2.81 -2.02 -3.06
CA GLY A 26 -3.94 -1.58 -2.25
C GLY A 26 -4.69 -2.75 -1.60
N ILE A 27 -4.93 -3.82 -2.36
CA ILE A 27 -5.59 -5.04 -1.86
C ILE A 27 -4.74 -5.70 -0.77
N ALA A 28 -3.44 -5.86 -1.01
CA ALA A 28 -2.53 -6.46 -0.03
C ALA A 28 -2.40 -5.60 1.24
N LEU A 29 -2.33 -4.28 1.10
CA LEU A 29 -2.32 -3.36 2.24
C LEU A 29 -3.64 -3.44 3.02
N ALA A 30 -4.79 -3.47 2.35
CA ALA A 30 -6.09 -3.61 3.00
C ALA A 30 -6.18 -4.89 3.83
N PHE A 31 -5.79 -6.02 3.25
CA PHE A 31 -5.72 -7.29 3.95
C PHE A 31 -4.78 -7.24 5.17
N VAL A 32 -3.56 -6.73 4.99
CA VAL A 32 -2.56 -6.65 6.08
C VAL A 32 -3.00 -5.69 7.19
N CYS A 33 -3.59 -4.54 6.84
CA CYS A 33 -4.07 -3.56 7.81
C CYS A 33 -5.26 -4.10 8.59
N ALA A 34 -6.21 -4.77 7.91
CA ALA A 34 -7.32 -5.46 8.57
C ALA A 34 -6.83 -6.51 9.58
N ALA A 35 -5.88 -7.36 9.16
CA ALA A 35 -5.32 -8.41 10.02
C ALA A 35 -4.51 -7.86 11.20
N ARG A 36 -3.87 -6.70 11.04
CA ARG A 36 -3.00 -6.09 12.07
C ARG A 36 -3.67 -5.00 12.91
N GLY A 37 -4.90 -4.61 12.55
CA GLY A 37 -5.64 -3.55 13.23
C GLY A 37 -5.09 -2.15 12.96
N TYR A 38 -4.63 -1.88 11.73
CA TYR A 38 -4.25 -0.53 11.29
C TYR A 38 -5.39 0.12 10.52
N ARG A 39 -5.59 1.42 10.73
CA ARG A 39 -6.46 2.23 9.88
C ARG A 39 -5.77 2.45 8.53
N LEU A 40 -6.49 2.22 7.42
CA LEU A 40 -5.97 2.38 6.07
C LEU A 40 -6.85 3.34 5.26
N ILE A 41 -6.21 4.32 4.62
CA ILE A 41 -6.80 5.22 3.63
C ILE A 41 -6.13 4.96 2.29
N LEU A 42 -6.92 4.67 1.26
CA LEU A 42 -6.45 4.51 -0.12
C LEU A 42 -6.99 5.63 -0.98
N THR A 43 -6.11 6.31 -1.71
CA THR A 43 -6.50 7.26 -2.75
C THR A 43 -6.40 6.60 -4.12
N MET A 44 -7.40 6.82 -4.97
CA MET A 44 -7.42 6.29 -6.33
C MET A 44 -8.36 7.06 -7.25
N PRO A 45 -8.15 7.04 -8.57
CA PRO A 45 -9.12 7.59 -9.52
C PRO A 45 -10.48 6.91 -9.43
N ASP A 46 -11.55 7.66 -9.64
CA ASP A 46 -12.93 7.15 -9.67
C ASP A 46 -13.24 6.20 -10.83
N THR A 47 -12.40 6.21 -11.87
CA THR A 47 -12.42 5.28 -13.01
C THR A 47 -12.13 3.81 -12.63
N MET A 48 -11.74 3.56 -11.38
CA MET A 48 -11.53 2.20 -10.89
C MET A 48 -12.84 1.42 -10.73
N SER A 49 -12.77 0.11 -11.06
CA SER A 49 -13.94 -0.78 -11.06
C SER A 49 -14.65 -0.80 -9.70
N LEU A 50 -15.97 -0.99 -9.73
CA LEU A 50 -16.78 -1.03 -8.52
C LEU A 50 -16.45 -2.24 -7.65
N GLU A 51 -16.15 -3.38 -8.26
CA GLU A 51 -15.79 -4.64 -7.59
C GLU A 51 -14.53 -4.46 -6.76
N ARG A 52 -13.51 -3.78 -7.30
CA ARG A 52 -12.27 -3.48 -6.56
C ARG A 52 -12.54 -2.55 -5.38
N ARG A 53 -13.36 -1.51 -5.58
CA ARG A 53 -13.74 -0.59 -4.51
C ARG A 53 -14.51 -1.30 -3.40
N GLN A 54 -15.41 -2.22 -3.75
CA GLN A 54 -16.15 -3.03 -2.79
C GLN A 54 -15.23 -3.96 -1.99
N LEU A 55 -14.33 -4.67 -2.65
CA LEU A 55 -13.36 -5.55 -1.99
C LEU A 55 -12.54 -4.80 -0.93
N LEU A 56 -12.03 -3.62 -1.25
CA LEU A 56 -11.23 -2.82 -0.34
C LEU A 56 -12.05 -2.32 0.87
N LYS A 57 -13.29 -1.90 0.63
CA LYS A 57 -14.22 -1.51 1.71
C LYS A 57 -14.56 -2.68 2.63
N ILE A 58 -14.72 -3.90 2.10
CA ILE A 58 -14.95 -5.11 2.92
C ILE A 58 -13.78 -5.38 3.86
N PHE A 59 -12.54 -5.11 3.42
CA PHE A 59 -11.36 -5.16 4.29
C PHE A 59 -11.23 -3.95 5.24
N GLY A 60 -12.21 -3.04 5.28
CA GLY A 60 -12.22 -1.88 6.17
C GLY A 60 -11.32 -0.73 5.71
N ALA A 61 -10.87 -0.72 4.45
CA ALA A 61 -10.13 0.42 3.92
C ALA A 61 -11.07 1.59 3.62
N GLU A 62 -10.66 2.80 4.02
CA GLU A 62 -11.29 4.05 3.61
C GLU A 62 -10.82 4.41 2.21
N LEU A 63 -11.76 4.77 1.33
CA LEU A 63 -11.45 5.14 -0.05
C LEU A 63 -11.70 6.62 -0.27
N VAL A 64 -10.68 7.32 -0.76
CA VAL A 64 -10.80 8.70 -1.24
C VAL A 64 -10.64 8.67 -2.75
N LEU A 65 -11.70 9.02 -3.47
CA LEU A 65 -11.71 9.02 -4.93
C LEU A 65 -11.25 10.37 -5.46
N THR A 66 -10.34 10.34 -6.42
CA THR A 66 -9.89 11.53 -7.17
C THR A 66 -10.46 11.52 -8.57
N ASP A 67 -10.41 12.66 -9.25
CA ASP A 67 -10.94 12.80 -10.60
C ASP A 67 -10.21 11.89 -11.60
N GLY A 68 -10.97 11.16 -12.40
CA GLY A 68 -10.49 10.20 -13.38
C GLY A 68 -9.41 10.73 -14.33
N PRO A 69 -9.60 11.90 -14.97
CA PRO A 69 -8.64 12.53 -15.87
C PRO A 69 -7.30 12.89 -15.22
N GLU A 70 -7.26 13.14 -13.90
CA GLU A 70 -5.99 13.38 -13.19
C GLU A 70 -5.19 12.09 -12.98
N GLY A 71 -5.86 10.94 -13.11
CA GLY A 71 -5.27 9.63 -12.99
C GLY A 71 -4.49 9.43 -11.68
N MET A 72 -3.43 8.63 -11.73
CA MET A 72 -2.63 8.35 -10.54
C MET A 72 -1.90 9.57 -9.98
N ARG A 73 -1.66 10.62 -10.80
CA ARG A 73 -1.05 11.86 -10.30
C ARG A 73 -1.98 12.54 -9.29
N GLY A 74 -3.26 12.68 -9.61
CA GLY A 74 -4.26 13.22 -8.68
C GLY A 74 -4.35 12.40 -7.39
N ALA A 75 -4.37 11.07 -7.51
CA ALA A 75 -4.36 10.17 -6.35
C ALA A 75 -3.14 10.35 -5.44
N VAL A 76 -1.94 10.52 -6.02
CA VAL A 76 -0.70 10.78 -5.25
C VAL A 76 -0.78 12.13 -4.54
N GLU A 77 -1.19 13.19 -5.24
CA GLU A 77 -1.33 14.53 -4.66
C GLU A 77 -2.33 14.54 -3.50
N GLU A 78 -3.45 13.83 -3.65
CA GLU A 78 -4.44 13.70 -2.58
C GLU A 78 -3.90 12.91 -1.38
N ALA A 79 -3.15 11.82 -1.63
CA ALA A 79 -2.52 11.06 -0.54
C ALA A 79 -1.53 11.91 0.25
N GLU A 80 -0.72 12.73 -0.43
CA GLU A 80 0.23 13.64 0.21
C GLU A 80 -0.48 14.74 1.01
N LYS A 81 -1.61 15.27 0.53
CA LYS A 81 -2.44 16.23 1.29
C LYS A 81 -2.99 15.61 2.57
N ILE A 82 -3.56 14.41 2.49
CA ILE A 82 -4.09 13.69 3.67
C ILE A 82 -2.95 13.34 4.64
N GLN A 83 -1.79 12.94 4.13
CA GLN A 83 -0.64 12.65 4.98
C GLN A 83 -0.20 13.89 5.78
N LYS A 84 -0.22 15.08 5.16
CA LYS A 84 0.10 16.35 5.83
C LYS A 84 -0.92 16.75 6.89
N SER A 85 -2.19 16.31 6.78
CA SER A 85 -3.23 16.64 7.76
C SER A 85 -3.29 15.66 8.94
N ILE A 86 -2.75 14.44 8.80
CA ILE A 86 -2.75 13.41 9.85
C ILE A 86 -1.35 13.27 10.44
N LYS A 87 -1.15 13.80 11.67
CA LYS A 87 0.16 13.82 12.35
C LYS A 87 0.80 12.43 12.51
N ASN A 88 0.04 11.41 12.92
CA ASN A 88 0.52 10.03 13.04
C ASN A 88 0.11 9.22 11.81
N SER A 89 0.67 9.55 10.65
CA SER A 89 0.42 8.84 9.40
C SER A 89 1.71 8.32 8.77
N PHE A 90 1.57 7.25 8.01
CA PHE A 90 2.66 6.63 7.29
C PHE A 90 2.23 6.26 5.88
N MET A 91 3.02 6.71 4.90
CA MET A 91 2.85 6.31 3.51
C MET A 91 3.93 5.29 3.14
N PRO A 92 3.56 4.02 2.84
CA PRO A 92 4.50 3.00 2.41
C PRO A 92 5.35 3.39 1.21
N GLN A 93 4.81 4.14 0.24
CA GLN A 93 5.50 4.63 -0.96
C GLN A 93 6.16 3.49 -1.76
N GLN A 94 5.36 2.61 -2.36
CA GLN A 94 5.85 1.41 -3.05
C GLN A 94 6.98 1.65 -4.08
N PHE A 95 7.07 2.84 -4.67
CA PHE A 95 8.10 3.20 -5.66
C PHE A 95 9.41 3.71 -5.04
N LYS A 96 9.40 4.20 -3.80
CA LYS A 96 10.58 4.74 -3.10
C LYS A 96 11.08 3.82 -1.98
N ASN A 97 10.23 2.93 -1.48
CA ASN A 97 10.53 2.12 -0.32
C ASN A 97 11.42 0.93 -0.68
N THR A 98 12.66 0.94 -0.19
CA THR A 98 13.64 -0.13 -0.42
C THR A 98 13.20 -1.49 0.08
N ALA A 99 12.23 -1.56 1.01
CA ALA A 99 11.66 -2.83 1.45
C ALA A 99 10.84 -3.55 0.36
N ASN A 100 10.46 -2.85 -0.72
CA ASN A 100 9.76 -3.44 -1.86
C ASN A 100 10.71 -4.28 -2.74
N PRO A 101 11.78 -3.75 -3.36
CA PRO A 101 12.73 -4.59 -4.11
C PRO A 101 13.47 -5.59 -3.21
N GLU A 102 13.76 -5.24 -1.95
CA GLU A 102 14.53 -6.11 -1.06
C GLU A 102 13.77 -7.38 -0.65
N ILE A 103 12.42 -7.36 -0.57
CA ILE A 103 11.70 -8.60 -0.27
C ILE A 103 11.81 -9.59 -1.43
N HIS A 104 11.74 -9.11 -2.67
CA HIS A 104 11.93 -9.96 -3.85
C HIS A 104 13.34 -10.53 -3.92
N ARG A 105 14.38 -9.74 -3.58
CA ARG A 105 15.75 -10.28 -3.49
C ARG A 105 15.87 -11.39 -2.44
N LYS A 106 15.24 -11.21 -1.28
CA LYS A 106 15.37 -12.14 -0.13
C LYS A 106 14.52 -13.40 -0.26
N THR A 107 13.39 -13.31 -0.97
CA THR A 107 12.43 -14.43 -1.08
C THR A 107 12.30 -14.85 -2.53
N THR A 108 11.63 -14.06 -3.37
CA THR A 108 11.30 -14.44 -4.75
C THR A 108 12.52 -14.88 -5.57
N ALA A 109 13.64 -14.17 -5.47
CA ALA A 109 14.87 -14.53 -6.18
C ALA A 109 15.51 -15.82 -5.65
N ALA A 110 15.48 -16.03 -4.33
CA ALA A 110 15.99 -17.25 -3.71
C ALA A 110 15.10 -18.47 -4.01
N GLU A 111 13.78 -18.28 -4.05
CA GLU A 111 12.80 -19.28 -4.48
C GLU A 111 13.09 -19.70 -5.93
N ILE A 112 13.16 -18.74 -6.86
CA ILE A 112 13.48 -19.02 -8.27
C ILE A 112 14.84 -19.72 -8.41
N TRP A 113 15.89 -19.21 -7.75
CA TRP A 113 17.23 -19.80 -7.83
C TRP A 113 17.24 -21.26 -7.36
N THR A 114 16.51 -21.56 -6.28
CA THR A 114 16.40 -22.92 -5.75
C THR A 114 15.61 -23.81 -6.70
N ASP A 115 14.47 -23.34 -7.20
CA ASP A 115 13.56 -24.09 -8.06
C ASP A 115 14.17 -24.39 -9.44
N THR A 116 15.11 -23.57 -9.91
CA THR A 116 15.83 -23.79 -11.18
C THR A 116 17.20 -24.44 -11.01
N GLY A 117 17.61 -24.79 -9.78
CA GLY A 117 18.95 -25.31 -9.51
C GLY A 117 20.07 -24.37 -9.95
N GLY A 118 19.83 -23.05 -9.93
CA GLY A 118 20.78 -22.02 -10.36
C GLY A 118 20.86 -21.78 -11.87
N SER A 119 19.88 -22.24 -12.65
CA SER A 119 19.87 -22.13 -14.12
C SER A 119 19.00 -20.97 -14.62
N VAL A 120 19.25 -19.74 -14.16
CA VAL A 120 18.56 -18.49 -14.55
C VAL A 120 19.50 -17.30 -14.56
#